data_AF-A0A2V6DKP6-F1
#
_entry.id   AF-A0A2V6DKP6-F1
#
_cell.length_a   1.000
_cell.length_b   1.000
_cell.length_c   1.000
_cell.angle_alpha   90.00
_cell.angle_beta   90.00
_cell.angle_gamma   90.00
#
_symmetry.space_group_name_H-M   'P 1'
#
loop_
_entity.id
_entity.type
_entity.pdbx_description
1 polymer ?
#
loop_
_entity_poly.entity_id
_entity_poly.type
_entity_poly.pdbx_seq_one_letter_code
_entity_poly.pdbx_strand_id
1 'polypeptide(L)'
;MGGDDFLSALGSLTNALFLIASVYIYIALLRQINRRDREVLATDSRFGVAEVALATFLIVVFGFSSLGASSVQIARLRTSDLILNAVVSIGIVLFVVAFLKLRRFDITELTGLAKLSFARTFITGLVLLIFAYPLIIFADWLTARVVGSGSSRQGIIELFSGSQSMEQRIIIILLATVVAPIAEEFIFRFFLYGVIRRYFGRSIGLIVSALLFAAVHAHLPSFAPLFVLGACFTLAYEWSGSLLVSMTMHAIFNAITLLALAFPGTLQP
;
A
#
# COMPACT_ATOMS: atom_id res chain seq x y z
N MET A 1 -43.87 9.60 -0.03
CA MET A 1 -42.51 9.32 -0.52
C MET A 1 -41.71 10.58 -0.27
N GLY A 2 -41.03 10.61 0.87
CA GLY A 2 -40.52 11.84 1.50
C GLY A 2 -39.14 12.23 0.97
N GLY A 3 -38.71 13.46 1.26
CA GLY A 3 -37.40 13.99 0.82
C GLY A 3 -36.20 13.11 1.19
N ASP A 4 -36.31 12.31 2.26
CA ASP A 4 -35.25 11.40 2.72
C ASP A 4 -35.01 10.21 1.75
N ASP A 5 -36.06 9.70 1.11
CA ASP A 5 -35.96 8.65 0.08
C ASP A 5 -35.25 9.18 -1.16
N PHE A 6 -35.47 10.45 -1.50
CA PHE A 6 -34.84 11.10 -2.64
C PHE A 6 -33.35 11.39 -2.39
N LEU A 7 -33.01 11.91 -1.21
CA LEU A 7 -31.62 12.21 -0.83
C LEU A 7 -30.77 10.93 -0.72
N SER A 8 -31.33 9.86 -0.17
CA SER A 8 -30.65 8.55 -0.09
C SER A 8 -30.47 7.90 -1.46
N ALA A 9 -31.46 8.00 -2.36
CA ALA A 9 -31.34 7.55 -3.74
C ALA A 9 -30.27 8.36 -4.51
N LEU A 10 -30.24 9.68 -4.33
CA LEU A 10 -29.22 10.55 -4.94
C LEU A 10 -27.81 10.20 -4.45
N GLY A 11 -27.62 10.02 -3.13
CA GLY A 11 -26.33 9.61 -2.57
C GLY A 11 -25.86 8.25 -3.09
N SER A 12 -26.77 7.29 -3.22
CA SER A 12 -26.48 5.97 -3.79
C SER A 12 -26.04 6.05 -5.25
N LEU A 13 -26.72 6.89 -6.05
CA LEU A 13 -26.35 7.13 -7.45
C LEU A 13 -24.98 7.79 -7.56
N THR A 14 -24.69 8.80 -6.73
CA THR A 14 -23.38 9.47 -6.70
C THR A 14 -22.25 8.49 -6.37
N ASN A 15 -22.45 7.63 -5.36
CA ASN A 15 -21.47 6.60 -4.99
C ASN A 15 -21.23 5.59 -6.13
N ALA A 16 -22.30 5.17 -6.82
CA ALA A 16 -22.19 4.27 -7.96
C ALA A 16 -21.42 4.91 -9.13
N LEU A 17 -21.75 6.16 -9.49
CA LEU A 17 -21.03 6.89 -10.53
C LEU A 17 -19.56 7.09 -10.18
N PHE A 18 -19.26 7.37 -8.92
CA PHE A 18 -17.89 7.55 -8.46
C PHE A 18 -17.09 6.24 -8.45
N LEU A 19 -17.72 5.12 -8.12
CA LEU A 19 -17.12 3.79 -8.27
C LEU A 19 -16.83 3.47 -9.74
N ILE A 20 -17.76 3.77 -10.65
CA ILE A 20 -17.56 3.58 -12.10
C ILE A 20 -16.40 4.43 -12.61
N ALA A 21 -16.33 5.70 -12.21
CA ALA A 21 -15.22 6.60 -12.56
C ALA A 21 -13.87 6.07 -12.05
N SER A 22 -13.85 5.54 -10.83
CA SER A 22 -12.67 4.93 -10.21
C SER A 22 -12.17 3.72 -10.99
N VAL A 23 -13.07 2.81 -11.36
CA VAL A 23 -12.76 1.65 -12.22
C VAL A 23 -12.23 2.12 -13.57
N TYR A 24 -12.87 3.11 -14.19
CA TYR A 24 -12.43 3.66 -15.47
C TYR A 24 -11.00 4.22 -15.41
N ILE A 25 -10.67 4.99 -14.37
CA ILE A 25 -9.34 5.60 -14.19
C ILE A 25 -8.26 4.52 -14.06
N TYR A 26 -8.45 3.52 -13.21
CA TYR A 26 -7.46 2.46 -13.04
C TYR A 26 -7.34 1.55 -14.27
N ILE A 27 -8.42 1.30 -15.01
CA ILE A 27 -8.37 0.64 -16.31
C ILE A 27 -7.61 1.51 -17.33
N ALA A 28 -7.83 2.83 -17.33
CA ALA A 28 -7.12 3.75 -18.22
C ALA A 28 -5.61 3.77 -17.93
N LEU A 29 -5.21 3.79 -16.65
CA LEU A 29 -3.80 3.66 -16.25
C LEU A 29 -3.20 2.35 -16.76
N LEU A 30 -3.87 1.22 -16.54
CA LEU A 30 -3.42 -0.09 -17.02
C LEU A 30 -3.26 -0.12 -18.55
N ARG A 31 -4.22 0.45 -19.28
CA ARG A 31 -4.14 0.57 -20.76
C ARG A 31 -2.99 1.45 -21.21
N GLN A 32 -2.73 2.56 -20.53
CA GLN A 32 -1.60 3.45 -20.83
C GLN A 32 -0.25 2.76 -20.57
N ILE A 33 -0.13 2.03 -19.47
CA ILE A 33 1.05 1.21 -19.13
C ILE A 33 1.32 0.18 -20.24
N ASN A 34 0.30 -0.58 -20.63
CA ASN A 34 0.42 -1.63 -21.64
C ASN A 34 0.74 -1.10 -23.04
N ARG A 35 0.34 0.15 -23.35
CA ARG A 35 0.72 0.81 -24.62
C ARG A 35 2.21 1.17 -24.66
N ARG A 36 2.75 1.73 -23.57
CA ARG A 36 4.19 2.06 -23.45
C ARG A 36 5.09 0.83 -23.58
N ASP A 37 4.59 -0.34 -23.17
CA ASP A 37 5.37 -1.59 -23.19
C ASP A 37 5.74 -2.10 -24.57
N ARG A 38 4.84 -1.94 -25.54
CA ARG A 38 5.11 -2.37 -26.92
C ARG A 38 6.32 -1.64 -27.53
N GLU A 39 6.67 -0.48 -26.99
CA GLU A 39 7.77 0.35 -27.47
C GLU A 39 9.10 0.07 -26.72
N VAL A 40 9.07 -0.53 -25.51
CA VAL A 40 10.23 -0.58 -24.58
C VAL A 40 10.83 -1.99 -24.39
N LEU A 41 10.19 -3.06 -24.88
CA LEU A 41 10.59 -4.47 -24.71
C LEU A 41 12.01 -4.87 -25.21
N ALA A 42 12.87 -3.93 -25.60
CA ALA A 42 14.20 -4.18 -26.16
C ALA A 42 15.39 -4.04 -25.17
N THR A 43 15.26 -3.51 -23.93
CA THR A 43 16.47 -3.08 -23.18
C THR A 43 16.55 -3.27 -21.64
N ASP A 44 15.58 -3.87 -20.93
CA ASP A 44 15.62 -3.84 -19.45
C ASP A 44 16.09 -5.17 -18.80
N SER A 45 17.41 -5.39 -18.75
CA SER A 45 18.04 -6.57 -18.11
C SER A 45 18.61 -6.29 -16.72
N ARG A 46 17.98 -5.40 -15.94
CA ARG A 46 18.61 -4.88 -14.70
C ARG A 46 18.67 -5.89 -13.54
N PHE A 47 17.59 -6.59 -13.18
CA PHE A 47 17.61 -7.57 -12.07
C PHE A 47 18.10 -8.97 -12.49
N GLY A 48 18.98 -9.60 -11.70
CA GLY A 48 19.55 -10.92 -11.93
C GLY A 48 19.26 -11.94 -10.80
N VAL A 49 19.99 -13.06 -10.81
CA VAL A 49 19.75 -14.21 -9.90
C VAL A 49 19.95 -13.85 -8.42
N ALA A 50 20.91 -12.97 -8.10
CA ALA A 50 21.15 -12.56 -6.72
C ALA A 50 19.96 -11.76 -6.16
N GLU A 51 19.34 -10.94 -7.01
CA GLU A 51 18.17 -10.14 -6.66
C GLU A 51 16.93 -11.02 -6.51
N VAL A 52 16.80 -12.10 -7.31
CA VAL A 52 15.78 -13.15 -7.12
C VAL A 52 15.98 -13.89 -5.80
N ALA A 53 17.22 -14.26 -5.46
CA ALA A 53 17.52 -14.93 -4.20
C ALA A 53 17.17 -14.05 -2.99
N LEU A 54 17.51 -12.76 -3.04
CA LEU A 54 17.13 -11.81 -2.01
C LEU A 54 15.62 -11.58 -1.93
N ALA A 55 14.93 -11.45 -3.07
CA ALA A 55 13.48 -11.32 -3.11
C ALA A 55 12.78 -12.54 -2.49
N THR A 56 13.26 -13.74 -2.83
CA THR A 56 12.76 -15.00 -2.25
C THR A 56 12.98 -15.05 -0.75
N PHE A 57 14.19 -14.69 -0.29
CA PHE A 57 14.51 -14.61 1.14
C PHE A 57 13.56 -13.64 1.88
N LEU A 58 13.35 -12.43 1.35
CA LEU A 58 12.45 -11.46 1.95
C LEU A 58 11.00 -11.98 2.02
N ILE A 59 10.49 -12.59 0.93
CA ILE A 59 9.15 -13.19 0.91
C ILE A 59 9.01 -14.26 2.00
N VAL A 60 10.02 -15.11 2.16
CA VAL A 60 10.03 -16.15 3.19
C VAL A 60 10.05 -15.53 4.60
N VAL A 61 10.91 -14.54 4.85
CA VAL A 61 10.99 -13.83 6.14
C VAL A 61 9.66 -13.18 6.50
N PHE A 62 9.05 -12.45 5.56
CA PHE A 62 7.74 -11.85 5.78
C PHE A 62 6.67 -12.90 6.04
N GLY A 63 6.63 -13.98 5.26
CA GLY A 63 5.69 -15.09 5.45
C GLY A 63 5.78 -15.72 6.85
N PHE A 64 7.00 -16.02 7.32
CA PHE A 64 7.20 -16.53 8.68
C PHE A 64 6.80 -15.51 9.75
N SER A 65 7.09 -14.22 9.56
CA SER A 65 6.71 -13.17 10.51
C SER A 65 5.18 -13.05 10.65
N SER A 66 4.44 -13.18 9.54
CA SER A 66 2.98 -13.10 9.52
C SER A 66 2.32 -14.31 10.19
N LEU A 67 2.88 -15.51 10.04
CA LEU A 67 2.40 -16.71 10.74
C LEU A 67 2.59 -16.62 12.27
N GLY A 68 3.70 -16.02 12.72
CA GLY A 68 3.95 -15.78 14.15
C GLY A 68 3.02 -14.73 14.76
N ALA A 69 2.68 -13.68 14.00
CA ALA A 69 1.83 -12.59 14.46
C ALA A 69 0.42 -13.04 14.87
N SER A 70 -0.17 -14.02 14.18
CA SER A 70 -1.50 -14.55 14.51
C SER A 70 -1.59 -15.26 15.87
N SER A 71 -0.44 -15.58 16.49
CA SER A 71 -0.37 -16.29 17.77
C SER A 71 -0.09 -15.40 18.99
N VAL A 72 0.31 -14.14 18.78
CA VAL A 72 0.67 -13.21 19.86
C VAL A 72 -0.49 -12.26 20.11
N GLN A 73 -1.17 -12.46 21.25
CA GLN A 73 -2.17 -11.54 21.75
C GLN A 73 -1.56 -10.14 21.88
N ILE A 74 -2.08 -9.15 21.14
CA ILE A 74 -1.69 -7.71 21.12
C ILE A 74 -2.12 -7.04 22.45
N ALA A 75 -1.86 -7.68 23.58
CA ALA A 75 -2.38 -7.25 24.86
C ALA A 75 -1.47 -6.24 25.57
N ARG A 76 -0.18 -6.10 25.18
CA ARG A 76 0.76 -5.11 25.75
C ARG A 76 1.89 -4.74 24.80
N LEU A 77 1.64 -3.85 23.85
CA LEU A 77 2.71 -3.25 23.05
C LEU A 77 3.50 -2.25 23.90
N ARG A 78 4.80 -2.48 24.07
CA ARG A 78 5.71 -1.54 24.72
C ARG A 78 6.26 -0.54 23.70
N THR A 79 6.65 0.64 24.15
CA THR A 79 7.33 1.63 23.30
C THR A 79 8.60 1.07 22.65
N SER A 80 9.32 0.18 23.36
CA SER A 80 10.46 -0.55 22.82
C SER A 80 10.13 -1.38 21.59
N ASP A 81 8.93 -1.98 21.55
CA ASP A 81 8.51 -2.85 20.46
C ASP A 81 8.22 -2.03 19.20
N LEU A 82 7.63 -0.84 19.37
CA LEU A 82 7.41 0.13 18.29
C LEU A 82 8.74 0.64 17.72
N ILE A 83 9.69 1.00 18.58
CA ILE A 83 11.02 1.45 18.18
C ILE A 83 11.76 0.32 17.46
N LEU A 84 11.71 -0.89 17.99
CA LEU A 84 12.35 -2.05 17.37
C LEU A 84 11.76 -2.32 15.97
N ASN A 85 10.44 -2.23 15.81
CA ASN A 85 9.78 -2.36 14.51
C ASN A 85 10.28 -1.29 13.52
N ALA A 86 10.38 -0.03 13.97
CA ALA A 86 10.93 1.06 13.16
C ALA A 86 12.37 0.75 12.69
N VAL A 87 13.23 0.35 13.63
CA VAL A 87 14.64 0.05 13.39
C VAL A 87 14.79 -1.13 12.42
N VAL A 88 14.03 -2.20 12.60
CA VAL A 88 14.05 -3.36 11.71
C VAL A 88 13.58 -2.97 10.31
N SER A 89 12.47 -2.24 10.19
CA SER A 89 11.93 -1.80 8.90
C SER A 89 12.93 -0.93 8.13
N ILE A 90 13.52 0.05 8.80
CA ILE A 90 14.58 0.91 8.22
C ILE A 90 15.82 0.06 7.90
N GLY A 91 16.21 -0.85 8.78
CA GLY A 91 17.35 -1.75 8.59
C GLY A 91 17.21 -2.62 7.34
N ILE A 92 16.02 -3.20 7.09
CA ILE A 92 15.73 -3.98 5.88
C ILE A 92 15.88 -3.10 4.63
N VAL A 93 15.32 -1.89 4.63
CA VAL A 93 15.46 -0.95 3.50
C VAL A 93 16.94 -0.63 3.26
N LEU A 94 17.68 -0.24 4.30
CA LEU A 94 19.09 0.10 4.20
C LEU A 94 19.93 -1.09 3.72
N PHE A 95 19.60 -2.30 4.16
CA PHE A 95 20.25 -3.52 3.70
C PHE A 95 20.02 -3.74 2.20
N VAL A 96 18.77 -3.65 1.72
CA VAL A 96 18.46 -3.80 0.29
C VAL A 96 19.13 -2.69 -0.53
N VAL A 97 19.12 -1.44 -0.04
CA VAL A 97 19.83 -0.31 -0.68
C VAL A 97 21.33 -0.58 -0.76
N ALA A 98 21.96 -0.99 0.34
CA ALA A 98 23.39 -1.30 0.37
C ALA A 98 23.73 -2.44 -0.58
N PHE A 99 22.95 -3.52 -0.57
CA PHE A 99 23.09 -4.64 -1.49
C PHE A 99 23.00 -4.19 -2.95
N LEU A 100 22.00 -3.40 -3.33
CA LEU A 100 21.84 -2.90 -4.69
C LEU A 100 22.97 -1.94 -5.10
N LYS A 101 23.45 -1.08 -4.19
CA LYS A 101 24.61 -0.21 -4.47
C LYS A 101 25.90 -1.01 -4.68
N LEU A 102 26.13 -2.07 -3.90
CA LEU A 102 27.26 -2.99 -4.10
C LEU A 102 27.20 -3.66 -5.47
N ARG A 103 25.97 -3.92 -5.95
CA ARG A 103 25.66 -4.46 -7.28
C ARG A 103 25.61 -3.39 -8.38
N ARG A 104 26.02 -2.15 -8.08
CA ARG A 104 26.15 -1.01 -9.01
C ARG A 104 24.83 -0.50 -9.61
N PHE A 105 23.71 -0.73 -8.95
CA PHE A 105 22.43 -0.12 -9.36
C PHE A 105 22.36 1.36 -8.97
N ASP A 106 21.87 2.20 -9.89
CA ASP A 106 21.42 3.55 -9.56
C ASP A 106 20.01 3.50 -8.99
N ILE A 107 19.92 3.51 -7.67
CA ILE A 107 18.64 3.41 -6.96
C ILE A 107 17.76 4.63 -7.25
N THR A 108 18.32 5.82 -7.39
CA THR A 108 17.54 7.05 -7.60
C THR A 108 16.87 7.04 -8.97
N GLU A 109 17.59 6.57 -10.00
CA GLU A 109 17.04 6.38 -11.33
C GLU A 109 15.94 5.31 -11.33
N LEU A 110 16.19 4.15 -10.71
CA LEU A 110 15.26 3.02 -10.72
C LEU A 110 13.97 3.27 -9.94
N THR A 111 14.08 3.92 -8.78
CA THR A 111 12.93 4.28 -7.95
C THR A 111 12.19 5.50 -8.51
N GLY A 112 12.83 6.30 -9.36
CA GLY A 112 12.28 7.54 -9.90
C GLY A 112 11.96 8.57 -8.83
N LEU A 113 12.74 8.60 -7.73
CA LEU A 113 12.54 9.55 -6.62
C LEU A 113 12.68 11.01 -7.07
N ALA A 114 13.50 11.28 -8.08
CA ALA A 114 13.73 12.62 -8.62
C ALA A 114 12.91 12.91 -9.91
N LYS A 115 12.04 11.99 -10.34
CA LYS A 115 11.38 12.09 -11.65
C LYS A 115 10.32 13.18 -11.72
N LEU A 116 9.66 13.48 -10.59
CA LEU A 116 8.58 14.45 -10.48
C LEU A 116 8.93 15.48 -9.41
N SER A 117 8.44 16.72 -9.59
CA SER A 117 8.51 17.71 -8.52
C SER A 117 7.63 17.30 -7.33
N PHE A 118 7.93 17.82 -6.15
CA PHE A 118 7.15 17.54 -4.94
C PHE A 118 5.64 17.80 -5.13
N ALA A 119 5.28 18.97 -5.67
CA ALA A 119 3.88 19.33 -5.90
C ALA A 119 3.16 18.36 -6.86
N ARG A 120 3.82 17.96 -7.96
CA ARG A 120 3.25 17.01 -8.93
C ARG A 120 3.09 15.63 -8.32
N THR A 121 4.08 15.17 -7.56
CA THR A 121 4.02 13.92 -6.82
C THR A 121 2.83 13.92 -5.87
N PHE A 122 2.71 14.98 -5.06
CA PHE A 122 1.65 15.10 -4.07
C PHE A 122 0.25 15.14 -4.70
N ILE A 123 0.05 16.01 -5.70
CA ILE A 123 -1.25 16.11 -6.40
C ILE A 123 -1.59 14.81 -7.10
N THR A 124 -0.63 14.16 -7.78
CA THR A 124 -0.87 12.88 -8.46
C THR A 124 -1.25 11.81 -7.45
N GLY A 125 -0.51 11.67 -6.35
CA GLY A 125 -0.81 10.71 -5.31
C GLY A 125 -2.19 10.96 -4.68
N LEU A 126 -2.51 12.22 -4.36
CA LEU A 126 -3.81 12.59 -3.80
C LEU A 126 -4.97 12.25 -4.75
N VAL A 127 -4.88 12.64 -6.02
CA VAL A 127 -5.93 12.37 -7.02
C VAL A 127 -6.11 10.87 -7.22
N LEU A 128 -5.03 10.11 -7.37
CA LEU A 128 -5.12 8.66 -7.52
C LEU A 128 -5.71 8.00 -6.27
N LEU A 129 -5.37 8.46 -5.07
CA LEU A 129 -5.95 7.95 -3.84
C LEU A 129 -7.46 8.23 -3.74
N ILE A 130 -7.92 9.42 -4.14
CA ILE A 130 -9.35 9.78 -4.19
C ILE A 130 -10.13 8.76 -5.02
N PHE A 131 -9.59 8.34 -6.16
CA PHE A 131 -10.21 7.31 -7.01
C PHE A 131 -9.88 5.87 -6.58
N ALA A 132 -8.91 5.64 -5.70
CA ALA A 132 -8.72 4.33 -5.08
C ALA A 132 -9.78 4.05 -4.00
N TYR A 133 -10.22 5.09 -3.27
CA TYR A 133 -11.12 4.97 -2.13
C TYR A 133 -12.42 4.20 -2.42
N PRO A 134 -13.17 4.48 -3.50
CA PRO A 134 -14.38 3.72 -3.84
C PRO A 134 -14.10 2.23 -4.09
N LEU A 135 -12.96 1.90 -4.71
CA LEU A 135 -12.56 0.51 -4.96
C LEU A 135 -12.27 -0.23 -3.65
N ILE A 136 -11.60 0.44 -2.71
CA ILE A 136 -11.27 -0.09 -1.38
C ILE A 136 -12.55 -0.31 -0.57
N ILE A 137 -13.45 0.68 -0.52
CA ILE A 137 -14.73 0.59 0.18
C ILE A 137 -15.60 -0.54 -0.42
N PHE A 138 -15.61 -0.67 -1.74
CA PHE A 138 -16.35 -1.75 -2.39
C PHE A 138 -15.77 -3.13 -2.04
N ALA A 139 -14.45 -3.28 -2.02
CA ALA A 139 -13.78 -4.51 -1.61
C ALA A 139 -14.02 -4.85 -0.14
N ASP A 140 -14.03 -3.85 0.73
CA ASP A 140 -14.39 -3.97 2.15
C ASP A 140 -15.84 -4.46 2.30
N TRP A 141 -16.78 -3.80 1.63
CA TRP A 141 -18.19 -4.20 1.61
C TRP A 141 -18.38 -5.65 1.13
N LEU A 142 -17.67 -6.07 0.08
CA LEU A 142 -17.72 -7.43 -0.42
C LEU A 142 -17.17 -8.44 0.60
N THR A 143 -16.07 -8.09 1.25
CA THR A 143 -15.45 -8.93 2.28
C THR A 143 -16.40 -9.11 3.47
N ALA A 144 -17.07 -8.04 3.90
CA ALA A 144 -18.04 -8.09 4.98
C ALA A 144 -19.23 -9.02 4.69
N ARG A 145 -19.59 -9.24 3.41
CA ARG A 145 -20.64 -10.20 3.01
C ARG A 145 -20.19 -11.65 3.07
N VAL A 146 -18.90 -11.92 2.94
CA VAL A 146 -18.35 -13.28 2.87
C VAL A 146 -17.79 -13.73 4.22
N VAL A 147 -17.03 -12.87 4.89
CA VAL A 147 -16.29 -13.17 6.12
C VAL A 147 -17.05 -12.68 7.36
N GLY A 148 -18.08 -11.85 7.19
CA GLY A 148 -18.83 -11.21 8.27
C GLY A 148 -18.31 -9.82 8.61
N SER A 149 -19.02 -9.09 9.47
CA SER A 149 -18.68 -7.73 9.88
C SER A 149 -17.52 -7.71 10.89
N GLY A 150 -16.29 -7.80 10.39
CA GLY A 150 -15.06 -7.44 11.11
C GLY A 150 -14.49 -6.14 10.54
N SER A 151 -13.91 -5.28 11.37
CA SER A 151 -13.27 -4.06 10.87
C SER A 151 -12.06 -4.40 10.00
N SER A 152 -12.11 -4.10 8.69
CA SER A 152 -11.05 -4.35 7.70
C SER A 152 -9.80 -3.48 7.84
N ARG A 153 -9.59 -2.83 8.98
CA ARG A 153 -8.57 -1.78 9.17
C ARG A 153 -7.52 -2.18 10.21
N GLN A 154 -7.19 -3.47 10.32
CA GLN A 154 -6.83 -4.01 11.64
C GLN A 154 -5.41 -3.69 12.18
N GLY A 155 -4.35 -3.51 11.39
CA GLY A 155 -3.01 -3.25 11.99
C GLY A 155 -2.87 -1.91 12.71
N ILE A 156 -3.13 -0.81 12.00
CA ILE A 156 -2.94 0.56 12.51
C ILE A 156 -4.00 0.90 13.58
N ILE A 157 -5.23 0.38 13.44
CA ILE A 157 -6.28 0.57 14.44
C ILE A 157 -5.88 -0.04 15.77
N GLU A 158 -5.49 -1.31 15.79
CA GLU A 158 -5.22 -2.00 17.05
C GLU A 158 -4.01 -1.40 17.77
N LEU A 159 -2.97 -1.04 17.01
CA LEU A 159 -1.82 -0.30 17.53
C LEU A 159 -2.27 1.03 18.17
N PHE A 160 -3.05 1.84 17.44
CA PHE A 160 -3.44 3.17 17.88
C PHE A 160 -4.45 3.14 19.03
N SER A 161 -5.49 2.33 18.95
CA SER A 161 -6.51 2.14 19.99
C SER A 161 -5.96 1.46 21.24
N GLY A 162 -4.97 0.58 21.10
CA GLY A 162 -4.27 -0.09 22.21
C GLY A 162 -3.22 0.78 22.91
N SER A 163 -2.88 1.95 22.35
CA SER A 163 -1.90 2.86 22.93
C SER A 163 -2.33 3.42 24.29
N GLN A 164 -1.40 3.44 25.24
CA GLN A 164 -1.64 3.85 26.62
C GLN A 164 -1.11 5.25 26.94
N SER A 165 -0.31 5.85 26.06
CA SER A 165 0.29 7.18 26.25
C SER A 165 0.30 8.03 24.98
N MET A 166 0.40 9.35 25.15
CA MET A 166 0.55 10.29 24.02
C MET A 166 1.83 10.03 23.23
N GLU A 167 2.91 9.66 23.92
CA GLU A 167 4.19 9.29 23.30
C GLU A 167 4.01 8.10 22.33
N GLN A 168 3.32 7.04 22.77
CA GLN A 168 3.04 5.88 21.92
C GLN A 168 2.23 6.27 20.69
N ARG A 169 1.21 7.14 20.84
CA ARG A 169 0.40 7.63 19.73
C ARG A 169 1.22 8.39 18.70
N ILE A 170 2.10 9.29 19.15
CA ILE A 170 3.00 10.04 18.25
C ILE A 170 3.91 9.07 17.48
N ILE A 171 4.50 8.09 18.17
CA ILE A 171 5.36 7.08 17.54
C ILE A 171 4.57 6.26 16.51
N ILE A 172 3.36 5.81 16.84
CA ILE A 172 2.50 5.06 15.91
C ILE A 172 2.13 5.91 14.69
N ILE A 173 1.81 7.19 14.86
CA ILE A 173 1.52 8.10 13.74
C ILE A 173 2.74 8.23 12.84
N LEU A 174 3.94 8.47 13.39
CA LEU A 174 5.17 8.59 12.60
C LEU A 174 5.52 7.27 11.89
N LEU A 175 5.35 6.14 12.58
CA LEU A 175 5.55 4.82 12.00
C LEU A 175 4.61 4.58 10.82
N ALA A 176 3.31 4.76 11.02
CA ALA A 176 2.29 4.48 10.02
C ALA A 176 2.29 5.48 8.85
N THR A 177 2.65 6.74 9.05
CA THR A 177 2.55 7.77 8.00
C THR A 177 3.87 8.08 7.31
N VAL A 178 5.02 7.65 7.88
CA VAL A 178 6.34 7.92 7.30
C VAL A 178 7.14 6.63 7.12
N VAL A 179 7.42 5.91 8.21
CA VAL A 179 8.34 4.77 8.16
C VAL A 179 7.77 3.62 7.33
N ALA A 180 6.52 3.23 7.58
CA ALA A 180 5.84 2.15 6.88
C ALA A 180 5.65 2.48 5.38
N PRO A 181 5.13 3.65 4.97
CA PRO A 181 5.07 4.02 3.55
C PRO A 181 6.44 3.98 2.86
N ILE A 182 7.51 4.47 3.51
CA ILE A 182 8.84 4.42 2.90
C ILE A 182 9.31 2.96 2.75
N ALA A 183 9.23 2.18 3.82
CA ALA A 183 9.74 0.82 3.84
C ALA A 183 8.94 -0.12 2.95
N GLU A 184 7.62 -0.12 3.10
CA GLU A 184 6.74 -1.02 2.36
C GLU A 184 6.72 -0.69 0.87
N GLU A 185 6.69 0.59 0.48
CA GLU A 185 6.75 0.93 -0.95
C GLU A 185 8.11 0.55 -1.55
N PHE A 186 9.20 0.79 -0.85
CA PHE A 186 10.53 0.40 -1.31
C PHE A 186 10.65 -1.13 -1.49
N ILE A 187 10.12 -1.91 -0.55
CA ILE A 187 10.20 -3.37 -0.61
C ILE A 187 9.20 -3.96 -1.60
N PHE A 188 7.91 -3.63 -1.50
CA PHE A 188 6.88 -4.26 -2.32
C PHE A 188 6.79 -3.70 -3.74
N ARG A 189 6.94 -2.39 -3.93
CA ARG A 189 6.70 -1.71 -5.23
C ARG A 189 7.98 -1.52 -6.01
N PHE A 190 9.06 -1.13 -5.35
CA PHE A 190 10.34 -1.04 -6.06
C PHE A 190 11.00 -2.42 -6.20
N PHE A 191 11.34 -3.08 -5.08
CA PHE A 191 12.20 -4.26 -5.15
C PHE A 191 11.46 -5.54 -5.59
N LEU A 192 10.48 -6.02 -4.82
CA LEU A 192 9.78 -7.29 -5.10
C LEU A 192 9.01 -7.24 -6.42
N TYR A 193 8.19 -6.20 -6.63
CA TYR A 193 7.51 -6.00 -7.91
C TYR A 193 8.51 -5.89 -9.07
N GLY A 194 9.59 -5.12 -8.93
CA GLY A 194 10.61 -4.97 -9.97
C GLY A 194 11.24 -6.30 -10.38
N VAL A 195 11.60 -7.15 -9.40
CA VAL A 195 12.12 -8.49 -9.65
C VAL A 195 11.06 -9.37 -10.32
N ILE A 196 9.84 -9.47 -9.78
CA ILE A 196 8.80 -10.34 -10.35
C ILE A 196 8.43 -9.89 -11.77
N ARG A 197 8.25 -8.59 -11.98
CA ARG A 197 7.98 -7.99 -13.29
C ARG A 197 9.03 -8.38 -14.33
N ARG A 198 10.31 -8.41 -13.95
CA ARG A 198 11.41 -8.74 -14.87
C ARG A 198 11.31 -10.16 -15.43
N TYR A 199 10.85 -11.12 -14.62
CA TYR A 199 10.83 -12.54 -14.99
C TYR A 199 9.46 -13.04 -15.45
N PHE A 200 8.38 -12.48 -14.90
CA PHE A 200 7.01 -12.94 -15.13
C PHE A 200 6.11 -11.90 -15.81
N GLY A 201 6.65 -10.72 -16.11
CA GLY A 201 5.91 -9.62 -16.72
C GLY A 201 5.09 -8.80 -15.72
N ARG A 202 4.62 -7.62 -16.17
CA ARG A 202 3.96 -6.63 -15.32
C ARG A 202 2.67 -7.13 -14.70
N SER A 203 1.84 -7.86 -15.46
CA SER A 203 0.55 -8.34 -14.97
C SER A 203 0.71 -9.29 -13.78
N ILE A 204 1.63 -10.26 -13.88
CA ILE A 204 1.94 -11.18 -12.79
C ILE A 204 2.61 -10.42 -11.64
N GLY A 205 3.58 -9.55 -11.94
CA GLY A 205 4.22 -8.69 -10.94
C GLY A 205 3.23 -7.90 -10.11
N LEU A 206 2.25 -7.26 -10.75
CA LEU A 206 1.23 -6.45 -10.11
C LEU A 206 0.39 -7.29 -9.15
N ILE A 207 -0.13 -8.42 -9.63
CA ILE A 207 -0.98 -9.31 -8.84
C ILE A 207 -0.19 -9.86 -7.64
N VAL A 208 1.02 -10.38 -7.87
CA VAL A 208 1.83 -10.99 -6.81
C VAL A 208 2.28 -9.94 -5.79
N SER A 209 2.71 -8.76 -6.22
CA SER A 209 3.08 -7.68 -5.29
C SER A 209 1.90 -7.24 -4.41
N ALA A 210 0.71 -7.08 -5.00
CA ALA A 210 -0.51 -6.76 -4.26
C ALA A 210 -0.94 -7.87 -3.30
N LEU A 211 -0.82 -9.15 -3.70
CA LEU A 211 -1.09 -10.29 -2.84
C LEU A 211 -0.12 -10.36 -1.66
N LEU A 212 1.18 -10.21 -1.90
CA LEU A 212 2.18 -10.19 -0.85
C LEU A 212 1.92 -9.06 0.14
N PHE A 213 1.63 -7.85 -0.36
CA PHE A 213 1.27 -6.71 0.48
C PHE A 213 0.06 -6.99 1.36
N ALA A 214 -1.02 -7.57 0.82
CA ALA A 214 -2.19 -7.93 1.62
C ALA A 214 -1.90 -9.05 2.64
N ALA A 215 -1.12 -10.06 2.23
CA ALA A 215 -0.82 -11.23 3.04
C ALA A 215 0.04 -10.90 4.28
N VAL A 216 0.99 -9.96 4.17
CA VAL A 216 1.88 -9.65 5.30
C VAL A 216 1.16 -9.05 6.50
N HIS A 217 -0.02 -8.46 6.26
CA HIS A 217 -0.88 -7.90 7.31
C HIS A 217 -1.62 -8.96 8.13
N ALA A 218 -1.59 -10.24 7.72
CA ALA A 218 -2.07 -11.39 8.49
C ALA A 218 -3.51 -11.26 9.04
N HIS A 219 -4.37 -10.49 8.35
CA HIS A 219 -5.73 -10.23 8.78
C HIS A 219 -6.74 -10.42 7.65
N LEU A 220 -7.61 -11.42 7.82
CA LEU A 220 -8.49 -11.89 6.76
C LEU A 220 -9.55 -10.85 6.34
N PRO A 221 -10.31 -10.19 7.26
CA PRO A 221 -11.24 -9.13 6.86
C PRO A 221 -10.61 -7.93 6.14
N SER A 222 -9.32 -7.64 6.32
CA SER A 222 -8.64 -6.57 5.56
C SER A 222 -7.99 -7.04 4.27
N PHE A 223 -7.97 -8.34 3.99
CA PHE A 223 -7.17 -8.89 2.89
C PHE A 223 -7.58 -8.32 1.52
N ALA A 224 -8.86 -8.38 1.17
CA ALA A 224 -9.33 -7.89 -0.13
C ALA A 224 -9.17 -6.36 -0.30
N PRO A 225 -9.55 -5.50 0.66
CA PRO A 225 -9.32 -4.06 0.53
C PRO A 225 -7.82 -3.72 0.48
N LEU A 226 -6.95 -4.42 1.23
CA LEU A 226 -5.50 -4.23 1.14
C LEU A 226 -4.91 -4.73 -0.18
N PHE A 227 -5.46 -5.80 -0.75
CA PHE A 227 -5.08 -6.26 -2.09
C PHE A 227 -5.41 -5.20 -3.15
N VAL A 228 -6.62 -4.62 -3.09
CA VAL A 228 -7.03 -3.54 -4.00
C VAL A 228 -6.17 -2.29 -3.81
N LEU A 229 -5.95 -1.86 -2.57
CA LEU A 229 -5.05 -0.75 -2.24
C LEU A 229 -3.65 -1.02 -2.80
N GLY A 230 -3.15 -2.24 -2.61
CA GLY A 230 -1.82 -2.62 -3.03
C GLY A 230 -1.66 -2.64 -4.55
N ALA A 231 -2.66 -3.11 -5.28
CA ALA A 231 -2.73 -3.02 -6.73
C ALA A 231 -2.78 -1.56 -7.22
N CYS A 232 -3.53 -0.71 -6.53
CA CYS A 232 -3.61 0.72 -6.84
C CYS A 232 -2.25 1.42 -6.68
N PHE A 233 -1.50 1.12 -5.61
CA PHE A 233 -0.14 1.63 -5.40
C PHE A 233 0.82 1.16 -6.48
N THR A 234 0.76 -0.12 -6.86
CA THR A 234 1.62 -0.66 -7.93
C THR A 234 1.32 -0.03 -9.28
N LEU A 235 0.03 0.17 -9.63
CA LEU A 235 -0.35 0.88 -10.84
C LEU A 235 0.08 2.34 -10.84
N ALA A 236 -0.03 3.02 -9.69
CA ALA A 236 0.41 4.40 -9.54
C ALA A 236 1.93 4.53 -9.73
N TYR A 237 2.72 3.64 -9.10
CA TYR A 237 4.17 3.58 -9.29
C TYR A 237 4.53 3.26 -10.73
N GLU A 238 3.96 2.21 -11.33
CA GLU A 238 4.27 1.79 -12.71
C GLU A 238 3.92 2.88 -13.73
N TRP A 239 2.77 3.54 -13.58
CA TRP A 239 2.34 4.57 -14.50
C TRP A 239 3.14 5.87 -14.37
N SER A 240 3.38 6.32 -13.14
CA SER A 240 4.14 7.56 -12.88
C SER A 240 5.65 7.35 -13.09
N GLY A 241 6.13 6.13 -12.85
CA GLY A 241 7.54 5.78 -12.70
C GLY A 241 8.20 6.54 -11.55
N SER A 242 7.45 6.93 -10.51
CA SER A 242 7.99 7.58 -9.31
C SER A 242 7.43 6.92 -8.07
N LEU A 243 8.33 6.34 -7.26
CA LEU A 243 7.97 5.68 -6.02
C LEU A 243 7.35 6.66 -5.00
N LEU A 244 7.70 7.94 -5.08
CA LEU A 244 7.11 8.96 -4.21
C LEU A 244 5.60 9.11 -4.40
N VAL A 245 5.06 8.81 -5.59
CA VAL A 245 3.60 8.87 -5.83
C VAL A 245 2.89 7.81 -5.01
N SER A 246 3.38 6.56 -5.02
CA SER A 246 2.78 5.49 -4.22
C SER A 246 3.04 5.67 -2.72
N MET A 247 4.22 6.15 -2.33
CA MET A 247 4.51 6.54 -0.93
C MET A 247 3.56 7.63 -0.44
N THR A 248 3.25 8.62 -1.28
CA THR A 248 2.30 9.68 -0.92
C THR A 248 0.89 9.13 -0.77
N MET A 249 0.43 8.30 -1.71
CA MET A 249 -0.88 7.64 -1.58
C MET A 249 -0.98 6.84 -0.28
N HIS A 250 0.05 6.07 0.04
CA HIS A 250 0.11 5.25 1.24
C HIS A 250 0.12 6.09 2.51
N ALA A 251 0.98 7.11 2.59
CA ALA A 251 1.06 8.01 3.73
C ALA A 251 -0.28 8.74 3.99
N ILE A 252 -0.93 9.25 2.94
CA ILE A 252 -2.23 9.92 3.07
C ILE A 252 -3.33 8.93 3.48
N PHE A 253 -3.35 7.71 2.92
CA PHE A 253 -4.30 6.68 3.31
C PHE A 253 -4.19 6.34 4.81
N ASN A 254 -2.97 6.15 5.30
CA ASN A 254 -2.71 5.85 6.71
C ASN A 254 -3.06 7.06 7.60
N ALA A 255 -2.75 8.27 7.17
CA ALA A 255 -3.09 9.49 7.90
C ALA A 255 -4.61 9.67 8.03
N ILE A 256 -5.37 9.50 6.95
CA ILE A 256 -6.85 9.58 6.97
C ILE A 256 -7.42 8.51 7.91
N THR A 257 -6.87 7.29 7.84
CA THR A 257 -7.30 6.19 8.72
C THR A 257 -7.06 6.53 10.19
N LEU A 258 -5.88 7.04 10.54
CA LEU A 258 -5.55 7.47 11.90
C LEU A 258 -6.41 8.65 12.38
N LEU A 259 -6.65 9.64 11.53
CA LEU A 259 -7.51 10.78 11.86
C LEU A 259 -8.95 10.33 12.14
N ALA A 260 -9.48 9.39 11.35
CA ALA A 260 -10.80 8.80 11.60
C ALA A 260 -10.91 8.08 12.95
N LEU A 261 -9.81 7.54 13.46
CA LEU A 261 -9.77 6.88 14.77
C LEU A 261 -9.56 7.85 15.93
N ALA A 262 -8.77 8.89 15.71
CA ALA A 262 -8.54 9.93 16.71
C ALA A 262 -9.81 10.76 16.95
N PHE A 263 -10.65 10.93 15.92
CA PHE A 263 -11.88 11.71 15.97
C PHE A 263 -13.09 10.91 15.39
N PRO A 264 -13.54 9.85 16.09
CA PRO A 264 -14.60 8.99 15.58
C PRO A 264 -15.92 9.73 15.37
N GLY A 265 -16.18 10.79 16.14
CA GLY A 265 -17.40 11.60 16.05
C GLY A 265 -17.42 12.69 14.96
N THR A 266 -16.32 12.92 14.24
CA THR A 266 -16.27 13.95 13.15
C THR A 266 -16.31 13.35 11.74
N LEU A 267 -16.14 12.03 11.61
CA LEU A 267 -16.02 11.32 10.33
C LEU A 267 -17.00 10.15 10.17
N GLN A 268 -17.95 10.00 11.09
CA GLN A 268 -19.14 9.16 10.89
C GLN A 268 -20.29 10.08 10.43
N PRO A 269 -21.01 9.76 9.34
CA PRO A 269 -22.29 10.38 9.05
C PRO A 269 -23.33 10.06 10.13
#